data_AF-A0AAV4HGL5-F1
#
_entry.id   AF-A0AAV4HGL5-F1
#
_cell.length_a   1.000
_cell.length_b   1.000
_cell.length_c   1.000
_cell.angle_alpha   90.00
_cell.angle_beta   90.00
_cell.angle_gamma   90.00
#
_symmetry.space_group_name_H-M   'P 1'
#
loop_
_entity.id
_entity.type
_entity.pdbx_description
1 polymer ?
#
loop_
_entity_poly.entity_id
_entity_poly.type
_entity_poly.pdbx_seq_one_letter_code
_entity_poly.pdbx_strand_id
1 'polypeptide(L)'
;MFNALESIANSESPVTPVLGCRISKALEPRYVLDDFLTSRINWVVQSSAVDYLHLMLVCMRWLLSSPATGGIRGRFCVSIHDEVRYLVASPDRYRAALALQVTNLLVRAMFAHRLSMQDLPQSVAFFSAIDIDTCLRKEVHLECKTPSNPHGMYQGYNVPPGEALDIKQVMEKTGGGKLKK
;
A
#
# COMPACT_ATOMS: atom_id res chain seq x y z
N MET A 1 -6.51 -27.61 -10.65
CA MET A 1 -6.31 -26.66 -9.53
C MET A 1 -5.81 -25.36 -10.15
N PHE A 2 -6.62 -24.29 -10.13
CA PHE A 2 -6.67 -23.29 -11.22
C PHE A 2 -5.96 -21.95 -10.93
N ASN A 3 -5.30 -21.78 -9.77
CA ASN A 3 -4.55 -20.55 -9.46
C ASN A 3 -3.30 -20.80 -8.57
N ALA A 4 -2.37 -19.84 -8.58
CA ALA A 4 -1.10 -19.92 -7.83
C ALA A 4 -1.30 -20.02 -6.30
N LEU A 5 -2.38 -19.44 -5.78
CA LEU A 5 -2.67 -19.43 -4.34
C LEU A 5 -3.01 -20.82 -3.82
N GLU A 6 -3.82 -21.56 -4.59
CA GLU A 6 -4.22 -22.92 -4.28
C GLU A 6 -3.03 -23.88 -4.37
N SER A 7 -2.13 -23.66 -5.33
CA SER A 7 -0.86 -24.40 -5.43
C SER A 7 0.05 -24.18 -4.21
N ILE A 8 0.12 -22.95 -3.70
CA ILE A 8 0.89 -22.63 -2.48
C ILE A 8 0.23 -23.27 -1.27
N ALA A 9 -1.10 -23.14 -1.14
CA ALA A 9 -1.86 -23.67 -0.03
C ALA A 9 -1.61 -25.18 0.12
N ASN A 10 -1.60 -25.94 -0.97
CA ASN A 10 -1.40 -27.39 -0.98
C ASN A 10 0.07 -27.86 -0.91
N SER A 11 1.04 -26.96 -0.95
CA SER A 11 2.47 -27.34 -0.84
C SER A 11 2.79 -27.94 0.54
N GLU A 12 3.81 -28.80 0.62
CA GLU A 12 4.20 -29.47 1.88
C GLU A 12 4.54 -28.48 3.00
N SER A 13 5.11 -27.33 2.64
CA SER A 13 5.45 -26.25 3.56
C SER A 13 4.94 -24.93 2.96
N PRO A 14 3.66 -24.57 3.18
CA PRO A 14 3.07 -23.37 2.59
C PRO A 14 3.80 -22.10 3.04
N VAL A 15 4.29 -21.35 2.06
CA VAL A 15 4.99 -20.09 2.24
C VAL A 15 4.43 -19.01 1.32
N THR A 16 4.46 -17.76 1.74
CA THR A 16 4.08 -16.65 0.88
C THR A 16 5.03 -16.54 -0.32
N PRO A 17 4.54 -16.16 -1.51
CA PRO A 17 5.33 -16.22 -2.74
C PRO A 17 6.47 -15.19 -2.78
N VAL A 18 6.34 -14.10 -2.03
CA VAL A 18 7.23 -12.94 -2.12
C VAL A 18 8.30 -12.98 -1.04
N LEU A 19 7.93 -12.95 0.24
CA LEU A 19 8.89 -12.93 1.36
C LEU A 19 9.13 -14.30 1.99
N GLY A 20 8.39 -15.34 1.59
CA GLY A 20 8.58 -16.69 2.11
C GLY A 20 8.13 -16.88 3.56
N CYS A 21 7.19 -16.06 4.05
CA CYS A 21 6.59 -16.24 5.37
C CYS A 21 5.84 -17.56 5.41
N ARG A 22 6.03 -18.38 6.45
CA ARG A 22 5.49 -19.74 6.54
C ARG A 22 4.24 -19.77 7.41
N ILE A 23 3.28 -20.62 7.02
CA ILE A 23 2.08 -20.86 7.83
C ILE A 23 2.45 -21.48 9.18
N SER A 24 1.61 -21.30 10.19
CA SER A 24 1.77 -22.00 11.47
C SER A 24 1.91 -23.50 11.23
N LYS A 25 2.88 -24.14 11.89
CA LYS A 25 3.14 -25.58 11.75
C LYS A 25 1.87 -26.41 11.96
N ALA A 26 0.98 -26.00 12.87
CA ALA A 26 -0.27 -26.71 13.15
C ALA A 26 -1.25 -26.77 11.96
N LEU A 27 -1.07 -25.96 10.91
CA LEU A 27 -1.91 -25.92 9.71
C LEU A 27 -1.20 -26.43 8.45
N GLU A 28 -0.02 -27.03 8.60
CA GLU A 28 0.68 -27.65 7.47
C GLU A 28 -0.01 -28.97 7.06
N PRO A 29 -0.06 -29.30 5.76
CA PRO A 29 -0.78 -30.48 5.28
C PRO A 29 -0.33 -31.80 5.92
N ARG A 30 0.93 -31.91 6.33
CA ARG A 30 1.43 -33.10 7.05
C ARG A 30 0.74 -33.37 8.39
N TYR A 31 0.13 -32.36 9.01
CA TYR A 31 -0.54 -32.49 10.32
C TYR A 31 -2.07 -32.45 10.21
N VAL A 32 -2.61 -31.70 9.25
CA VAL A 32 -4.07 -31.55 9.07
C VAL A 32 -4.63 -32.34 7.90
N LEU A 33 -3.78 -32.97 7.08
CA LEU A 33 -4.17 -33.67 5.86
C LEU A 33 -5.01 -32.75 4.95
N ASP A 34 -6.27 -33.11 4.70
CA ASP A 34 -7.22 -32.38 3.86
C ASP A 34 -8.09 -31.38 4.65
N ASP A 35 -7.96 -31.35 5.98
CA ASP A 35 -8.72 -30.41 6.83
C ASP A 35 -8.20 -28.97 6.69
N PHE A 36 -9.11 -28.02 6.91
CA PHE A 36 -8.83 -26.57 6.95
C PHE A 36 -8.27 -25.98 5.63
N LEU A 37 -8.49 -26.62 4.48
CA LEU A 37 -8.04 -26.10 3.18
C LEU A 37 -8.49 -24.64 2.94
N THR A 38 -9.75 -24.32 3.23
CA THR A 38 -10.29 -22.95 3.10
C THR A 38 -9.51 -21.95 3.95
N SER A 39 -9.18 -22.31 5.19
CA SER A 39 -8.38 -21.45 6.08
C SER A 39 -6.97 -21.25 5.56
N ARG A 40 -6.35 -22.30 4.98
CA ARG A 40 -5.01 -22.22 4.38
C ARG A 40 -5.00 -21.34 3.14
N ILE A 41 -6.00 -21.45 2.26
CA ILE A 41 -6.12 -20.58 1.08
C ILE A 41 -6.28 -19.12 1.52
N ASN A 42 -7.17 -18.85 2.50
CA ASN A 42 -7.34 -17.50 3.06
C ASN A 42 -6.04 -16.98 3.69
N TRP A 43 -5.30 -17.84 4.39
CA TRP A 43 -4.01 -17.49 4.97
C TRP A 43 -3.00 -17.09 3.89
N VAL A 44 -2.92 -17.79 2.74
CA VAL A 44 -2.01 -17.43 1.66
C VAL A 44 -2.32 -16.01 1.15
N VAL A 45 -3.61 -15.69 0.94
CA VAL A 45 -4.03 -14.37 0.45
C VAL A 45 -3.71 -13.28 1.47
N GLN A 46 -4.13 -13.45 2.72
CA GLN A 46 -3.94 -12.45 3.78
C GLN A 46 -2.46 -12.25 4.11
N SER A 47 -1.68 -13.32 4.19
CA SER A 47 -0.26 -13.24 4.49
C SER A 47 0.52 -12.62 3.33
N SER A 48 0.11 -12.87 2.08
CA SER A 48 0.68 -12.19 0.91
C SER A 48 0.37 -10.69 0.90
N ALA A 49 -0.80 -10.27 1.41
CA ALA A 49 -1.10 -8.85 1.60
C ALA A 49 -0.20 -8.21 2.68
N VAL A 50 0.18 -8.96 3.73
CA VAL A 50 1.16 -8.50 4.72
C VAL A 50 2.56 -8.37 4.12
N ASP A 51 2.98 -9.30 3.25
CA ASP A 51 4.23 -9.16 2.48
C ASP A 51 4.25 -7.85 1.66
N TYR A 52 3.12 -7.53 1.03
CA TYR A 52 2.95 -6.30 0.28
C TYR A 52 3.13 -5.06 1.17
N LEU A 53 2.47 -5.04 2.33
CA LEU A 53 2.60 -3.96 3.31
C LEU A 53 4.06 -3.81 3.76
N HIS A 54 4.75 -4.89 4.13
CA HIS A 54 6.14 -4.84 4.56
C HIS A 54 7.05 -4.23 3.49
N LEU A 55 6.91 -4.67 2.23
CA LEU A 55 7.69 -4.12 1.12
C LEU A 55 7.36 -2.65 0.86
N MET A 56 6.09 -2.26 0.97
CA MET A 56 5.71 -0.84 0.89
C MET A 56 6.38 -0.01 1.98
N LEU A 57 6.34 -0.46 3.24
CA LEU A 57 6.93 0.28 4.36
C LEU A 57 8.45 0.40 4.23
N VAL A 58 9.13 -0.68 3.83
CA VAL A 58 10.59 -0.68 3.63
C VAL A 58 10.98 0.22 2.47
N CYS A 59 10.31 0.09 1.32
CA CYS A 59 10.58 0.89 0.13
C CYS A 59 10.31 2.37 0.39
N MET A 60 9.18 2.69 1.04
CA MET A 60 8.86 4.09 1.36
C MET A 60 9.86 4.67 2.36
N ARG A 61 10.24 3.93 3.40
CA ARG A 61 11.29 4.36 4.34
C ARG A 61 12.61 4.63 3.62
N TRP A 62 12.99 3.77 2.67
CA TRP A 62 14.18 3.96 1.85
C TRP A 62 14.07 5.23 1.00
N LEU A 63 12.98 5.45 0.27
CA LEU A 63 12.78 6.65 -0.55
C LEU A 63 12.75 7.94 0.28
N LEU A 64 12.15 7.91 1.47
CA LEU A 64 12.09 9.07 2.37
C LEU A 64 13.48 9.48 2.89
N SER A 65 14.33 8.49 3.20
CA SER A 65 15.66 8.70 3.80
C SER A 65 16.81 8.74 2.79
N SER A 66 16.58 8.31 1.54
CA SER A 66 17.61 8.19 0.53
C SER A 66 18.24 9.55 0.19
N PRO A 67 19.59 9.64 0.16
CA PRO A 67 20.27 10.82 -0.38
C PRO A 67 19.91 11.10 -1.84
N ALA A 68 19.52 10.07 -2.60
CA ALA A 68 19.10 10.21 -3.98
C ALA A 68 17.79 10.98 -4.14
N THR A 69 16.94 11.03 -3.11
CA THR A 69 15.76 11.90 -3.11
C THR A 69 16.05 13.26 -2.49
N GLY A 70 17.21 13.49 -1.87
CA GLY A 70 17.50 14.73 -1.14
C GLY A 70 16.73 14.86 0.18
N GLY A 71 16.20 13.74 0.70
CA GLY A 71 15.43 13.67 1.93
C GLY A 71 14.00 14.20 1.77
N ILE A 72 13.03 13.38 2.14
CA ILE A 72 11.61 13.75 2.22
C ILE A 72 11.23 13.64 3.69
N ARG A 73 10.83 14.77 4.29
CA ARG A 73 10.48 14.80 5.72
C ARG A 73 9.11 14.19 5.94
N GLY A 74 9.08 12.89 6.14
CA GLY A 74 7.88 12.16 6.51
C GLY A 74 8.18 10.95 7.37
N ARG A 75 7.14 10.45 8.02
CA ARG A 75 7.18 9.21 8.81
C ARG A 75 5.92 8.40 8.60
N PHE A 76 6.05 7.09 8.72
CA PHE A 76 4.89 6.20 8.80
C PHE A 76 4.01 6.61 9.98
N CYS A 77 2.69 6.64 9.76
CA CYS A 77 1.69 6.99 10.77
C CYS A 77 0.91 5.75 11.19
N VAL A 78 0.16 5.18 10.24
CA VAL A 78 -0.72 4.04 10.50
C VAL A 78 -0.96 3.26 9.21
N SER A 79 -1.18 1.96 9.34
CA SER A 79 -1.71 1.09 8.30
C SER A 79 -2.99 0.45 8.79
N ILE A 80 -4.09 0.60 8.05
CA ILE A 80 -5.41 0.08 8.42
C ILE A 80 -6.01 -0.56 7.18
N HIS A 81 -6.29 -1.87 7.25
CA HIS A 81 -6.76 -2.65 6.09
C HIS A 81 -5.83 -2.52 4.88
N ASP A 82 -6.31 -1.91 3.81
CA ASP A 82 -5.64 -1.65 2.54
C ASP A 82 -5.03 -0.24 2.45
N GLU A 83 -5.07 0.54 3.55
CA GLU A 83 -4.56 1.89 3.60
C GLU A 83 -3.21 1.97 4.33
N VAL A 84 -2.30 2.77 3.79
CA VAL A 84 -1.04 3.14 4.42
C VAL A 84 -0.93 4.67 4.44
N ARG A 85 -0.87 5.25 5.63
CA ARG A 85 -0.86 6.71 5.83
C ARG A 85 0.49 7.16 6.39
N TYR A 86 0.98 8.29 5.88
CA TYR A 86 2.23 8.92 6.29
C TYR A 86 1.97 10.34 6.75
N LEU A 87 2.65 10.77 7.82
CA LEU A 87 2.71 12.18 8.20
C LEU A 87 3.91 12.80 7.49
N VAL A 88 3.68 13.87 6.74
CA VAL A 88 4.70 14.51 5.89
C VAL A 88 4.67 16.02 6.11
N ALA A 89 5.83 16.66 6.12
CA ALA A 89 5.91 18.12 6.16
C ALA A 89 5.28 18.72 4.89
N SER A 90 4.46 19.77 5.03
CA SER A 90 3.72 20.37 3.90
C SER A 90 4.59 20.70 2.67
N PRO A 91 5.83 21.20 2.79
CA PRO A 91 6.69 21.44 1.62
C PRO A 91 7.07 20.18 0.84
N ASP A 92 7.05 19.02 1.48
CA ASP A 92 7.48 17.73 0.89
C ASP A 92 6.29 16.84 0.47
N ARG A 93 5.04 17.31 0.63
CA ARG A 93 3.81 16.53 0.42
C ARG A 93 3.72 15.88 -0.97
N TYR A 94 4.00 16.62 -2.03
CA TYR A 94 3.92 16.09 -3.41
C TYR A 94 5.08 15.15 -3.74
N ARG A 95 6.27 15.40 -3.17
CA ARG A 95 7.42 14.49 -3.29
C ARG A 95 7.14 13.16 -2.59
N ALA A 96 6.50 13.21 -1.42
CA ALA A 96 6.06 12.00 -0.72
C ALA A 96 4.96 11.26 -1.48
N ALA A 97 4.01 11.97 -2.09
CA ALA A 97 2.99 11.35 -2.94
C ALA A 97 3.62 10.62 -4.14
N LEU A 98 4.61 11.25 -4.79
CA LEU A 98 5.38 10.61 -5.86
C LEU A 98 6.15 9.38 -5.36
N ALA A 99 6.80 9.48 -4.20
CA ALA A 99 7.51 8.35 -3.60
C ALA A 99 6.57 7.17 -3.28
N LEU A 100 5.33 7.45 -2.87
CA LEU A 100 4.32 6.42 -2.62
C LEU A 100 3.83 5.75 -3.91
N GLN A 101 3.67 6.51 -5.00
CA GLN A 101 3.39 5.96 -6.32
C GLN A 101 4.52 5.06 -6.83
N VAL A 102 5.76 5.52 -6.72
CA VAL A 102 6.96 4.72 -7.08
C VAL A 102 7.06 3.47 -6.20
N THR A 103 6.75 3.58 -4.91
CA THR A 103 6.70 2.44 -4.00
C THR A 103 5.73 1.38 -4.49
N ASN A 104 4.51 1.75 -4.85
CA ASN A 104 3.52 0.80 -5.37
C ASN A 104 3.99 0.10 -6.64
N LEU A 105 4.59 0.85 -7.57
CA LEU A 105 5.17 0.31 -8.80
C LEU A 105 6.25 -0.73 -8.48
N LEU A 106 7.21 -0.40 -7.61
CA LEU A 106 8.31 -1.30 -7.25
C LEU A 106 7.82 -2.57 -6.54
N VAL A 107 6.89 -2.43 -5.61
CA VAL A 107 6.30 -3.57 -4.90
C VAL A 107 5.55 -4.47 -5.87
N ARG A 108 4.74 -3.91 -6.77
CA ARG A 108 4.01 -4.71 -7.77
C ARG A 108 4.93 -5.38 -8.78
N ALA A 109 5.99 -4.70 -9.21
CA ALA A 109 7.00 -5.29 -10.08
C ALA A 109 7.68 -6.47 -9.38
N MET A 110 8.00 -6.35 -8.10
CA MET A 110 8.55 -7.46 -7.30
C MET A 110 7.57 -8.63 -7.21
N PHE A 111 6.29 -8.38 -6.95
CA PHE A 111 5.26 -9.42 -6.92
C PHE A 111 5.12 -10.13 -8.28
N ALA A 112 5.03 -9.38 -9.38
CA ALA A 112 4.97 -9.91 -10.73
C ALA A 112 6.18 -10.81 -11.02
N HIS A 113 7.39 -10.31 -10.74
CA HIS A 113 8.63 -11.06 -10.93
C HIS A 113 8.67 -12.35 -10.11
N ARG A 114 8.27 -12.32 -8.84
CA ARG A 114 8.22 -13.50 -7.96
C ARG A 114 7.20 -14.54 -8.40
N LEU A 115 6.15 -14.12 -9.12
CA LEU A 115 5.16 -14.99 -9.74
C LEU A 115 5.52 -15.38 -11.18
N SER A 116 6.77 -15.13 -11.61
CA SER A 116 7.26 -15.42 -12.97
C SER A 116 6.53 -14.66 -14.09
N MET A 117 5.92 -13.52 -13.76
CA MET A 117 5.37 -12.57 -14.72
C MET A 117 6.45 -11.53 -15.06
N GLN A 118 6.80 -11.41 -16.34
CA GLN A 118 7.85 -10.49 -16.79
C GLN A 118 7.35 -9.06 -16.98
N ASP A 119 6.05 -8.89 -17.25
CA ASP A 119 5.43 -7.61 -17.52
C ASP A 119 4.45 -7.20 -16.40
N LEU A 120 4.43 -5.91 -16.08
CA LEU A 120 3.46 -5.31 -15.18
C LEU A 120 2.56 -4.34 -15.97
N PRO A 121 1.24 -4.59 -16.05
CA PRO A 121 0.32 -3.67 -16.72
C PRO A 121 0.31 -2.29 -16.05
N GLN A 122 0.31 -1.24 -16.86
CA GLN A 122 0.29 0.14 -16.37
C GLN A 122 -0.94 0.44 -15.49
N SER A 123 -2.09 -0.17 -15.79
CA SER A 123 -3.34 0.01 -15.06
C SER A 123 -3.27 -0.40 -13.59
N VAL A 124 -2.34 -1.29 -13.24
CA VAL A 124 -2.13 -1.73 -11.86
C VAL A 124 -0.88 -1.13 -11.24
N ALA A 125 0.02 -0.56 -12.04
CA ALA A 125 1.32 -0.06 -11.60
C ALA A 125 1.23 1.07 -10.57
N PHE A 126 0.24 1.95 -10.72
CA PHE A 126 0.06 3.14 -9.88
C PHE A 126 -1.24 3.05 -9.07
N PHE A 127 -1.28 3.72 -7.94
CA PHE A 127 -2.54 3.99 -7.25
C PHE A 127 -3.42 4.88 -8.12
N SER A 128 -4.73 4.68 -8.03
CA SER A 128 -5.73 5.54 -8.69
C SER A 128 -5.53 7.00 -8.31
N ALA A 129 -5.35 7.26 -7.01
CA ALA A 129 -4.98 8.55 -6.47
C ALA A 129 -4.20 8.39 -5.16
N ILE A 130 -3.42 9.42 -4.81
CA ILE A 130 -2.86 9.61 -3.48
C ILE A 130 -3.60 10.76 -2.80
N ASP A 131 -4.20 10.46 -1.65
CA ASP A 131 -4.85 11.45 -0.81
C ASP A 131 -3.84 12.22 0.03
N ILE A 132 -3.92 13.55 -0.02
CA ILE A 132 -3.15 14.48 0.78
C ILE A 132 -4.13 15.36 1.56
N ASP A 133 -4.10 15.24 2.87
CA ASP A 133 -5.03 15.95 3.74
C ASP A 133 -4.36 16.32 5.08
N THR A 134 -4.92 17.33 5.73
CA THR A 134 -4.57 17.73 7.10
C THR A 134 -5.38 17.00 8.17
N CYS A 135 -6.46 16.33 7.77
CA CYS A 135 -7.29 15.50 8.64
C CYS A 135 -7.37 14.05 8.15
N LEU A 136 -7.75 13.12 9.04
CA LEU A 136 -7.95 11.73 8.68
C LEU A 136 -9.42 11.48 8.35
N ARG A 137 -9.72 11.23 7.07
CA ARG A 137 -11.04 10.85 6.55
C ARG A 137 -10.88 9.91 5.37
N LYS A 138 -11.94 9.16 5.04
CA LYS A 138 -11.90 8.12 3.99
C LYS A 138 -11.58 8.70 2.61
N GLU A 139 -12.20 9.83 2.27
CA GLU A 139 -11.98 10.56 1.03
C GLU A 139 -11.81 12.05 1.35
N VAL A 140 -10.91 12.72 0.63
CA VAL A 140 -10.50 14.10 0.92
C VAL A 140 -11.60 15.16 0.79
N HIS A 141 -12.71 14.84 0.15
CA HIS A 141 -13.84 15.77 -0.05
C HIS A 141 -15.01 15.51 0.92
N LEU A 142 -14.92 14.49 1.77
CA LEU A 142 -15.99 14.18 2.71
C LEU A 142 -16.05 15.22 3.83
N GLU A 143 -17.22 15.84 3.98
CA GLU A 143 -17.51 16.78 5.06
C GLU A 143 -17.78 16.09 6.41
N CYS A 144 -17.82 14.76 6.47
CA CYS A 144 -18.06 13.98 7.69
C CYS A 144 -19.27 14.48 8.51
N LYS A 145 -20.36 14.86 7.83
CA LYS A 145 -21.60 15.32 8.46
C LYS A 145 -22.31 14.15 9.14
N THR A 146 -22.65 14.33 10.42
CA THR A 146 -23.41 13.37 11.21
C THR A 146 -24.43 14.13 12.08
N PRO A 147 -25.40 13.48 12.73
CA PRO A 147 -26.29 14.17 13.66
C PRO A 147 -25.56 14.93 14.79
N SER A 148 -24.39 14.44 15.22
CA SER A 148 -23.53 15.11 16.20
C SER A 148 -22.52 16.10 15.60
N ASN A 149 -22.33 16.08 14.27
CA ASN A 149 -21.53 17.03 13.50
C ASN A 149 -22.34 17.60 12.31
N PRO A 150 -23.37 18.44 12.57
CA PRO A 150 -24.30 18.87 11.53
C PRO A 150 -23.67 19.83 10.51
N HIS A 151 -22.64 20.59 10.94
CA HIS A 151 -21.97 21.58 10.09
C HIS A 151 -20.82 20.98 9.26
N GLY A 152 -20.33 19.78 9.59
CA GLY A 152 -19.27 19.12 8.84
C GLY A 152 -17.89 19.72 9.06
N MET A 153 -16.90 19.19 8.36
CA MET A 153 -15.48 19.54 8.52
C MET A 153 -15.18 20.98 8.14
N TYR A 154 -15.69 21.46 7.00
CA TYR A 154 -15.32 22.79 6.52
C TYR A 154 -16.09 23.89 7.25
N GLN A 155 -17.42 23.84 7.28
CA GLN A 155 -18.19 24.90 7.95
C GLN A 155 -18.09 24.83 9.48
N GLY A 156 -17.98 23.64 10.07
CA GLY A 156 -17.95 23.47 11.52
C GLY A 156 -16.56 23.67 12.12
N TYR A 157 -15.50 23.20 11.46
CA TYR A 157 -14.13 23.18 12.01
C TYR A 157 -13.12 23.96 11.17
N ASN A 158 -13.54 24.61 10.08
CA ASN A 158 -12.67 25.31 9.14
C ASN A 158 -11.56 24.41 8.56
N VAL A 159 -11.85 23.11 8.38
CA VAL A 159 -10.94 22.15 7.75
C VAL A 159 -11.36 21.98 6.29
N PRO A 160 -10.61 22.55 5.32
CA PRO A 160 -10.98 22.47 3.91
C PRO A 160 -10.82 21.05 3.36
N PRO A 161 -11.43 20.74 2.20
CA PRO A 161 -11.14 19.53 1.44
C PRO A 161 -9.64 19.39 1.12
N GLY A 162 -9.15 18.15 1.17
CA GLY A 162 -7.79 17.81 0.75
C GLY A 162 -7.66 17.66 -0.77
N GLU A 163 -6.53 17.10 -1.21
CA GLU A 163 -6.22 16.83 -2.61
C GLU A 163 -6.12 15.31 -2.84
N ALA A 164 -6.82 14.79 -3.85
CA ALA A 164 -6.62 13.42 -4.35
C ALA A 164 -5.93 13.52 -5.71
N LEU A 165 -4.69 13.03 -5.81
CA LEU A 165 -3.85 13.23 -6.99
C LEU A 165 -3.51 11.91 -7.68
N ASP A 166 -3.82 11.82 -8.97
CA ASP A 166 -3.35 10.72 -9.81
C ASP A 166 -1.85 10.86 -10.13
N ILE A 167 -1.25 9.84 -10.76
CA ILE A 167 0.17 9.87 -11.12
C ILE A 167 0.54 11.05 -12.05
N LYS A 168 -0.33 11.46 -12.97
CA LYS A 168 -0.05 12.55 -13.91
C LYS A 168 0.00 13.90 -13.18
N GLN A 169 -0.99 14.16 -12.34
CA GLN A 169 -1.07 15.35 -11.51
C GLN A 169 0.12 15.41 -10.52
N VAL A 170 0.51 14.28 -9.93
CA VAL A 170 1.71 14.21 -9.07
C VAL A 170 2.99 14.54 -9.86
N MET A 171 3.13 14.06 -11.09
CA MET A 171 4.30 14.37 -11.93
C MET A 171 4.38 15.87 -12.26
N GLU A 172 3.25 16.51 -12.58
CA GLU A 172 3.18 17.96 -12.83
C GLU A 172 3.62 18.75 -11.59
N LYS A 173 3.11 18.40 -10.41
CA LYS A 173 3.45 19.06 -9.13
C LYS A 173 4.88 18.81 -8.66
N THR A 174 5.59 17.87 -9.25
CA THR A 174 6.98 17.51 -8.93
C THR A 174 7.95 17.84 -10.07
N GLY A 175 7.55 18.72 -11.00
CA GLY A 175 8.44 19.19 -12.07
C GLY A 175 8.88 18.08 -13.03
N GLY A 176 7.96 17.18 -13.38
CA GLY A 176 8.20 16.04 -14.26
C GLY A 176 8.69 14.78 -13.53
N GLY A 177 8.28 14.56 -12.28
CA GLY A 177 8.64 13.36 -11.52
C GLY A 177 9.97 13.45 -10.78
N LYS A 178 10.42 14.66 -10.42
CA LYS A 178 11.65 14.83 -9.64
C LYS A 178 11.38 14.59 -8.16
N LEU A 179 12.03 13.56 -7.61
CA LEU A 179 12.02 13.31 -6.17
C LEU A 179 13.00 14.21 -5.41
N LYS A 180 14.01 14.79 -6.10
CA LYS A 180 14.91 15.80 -5.55
C LYS A 180 14.25 17.17 -5.50
N LYS A 181 14.65 17.97 -4.51
CA LYS A 181 14.33 19.41 -4.47
C LYS A 181 14.97 20.14 -5.63
#